data_AF-A0A935RJW5-F1
#
_entry.id   AF-A0A935RJW5-F1
#
_cell.length_a   1.000
_cell.length_b   1.000
_cell.length_c   1.000
_cell.angle_alpha   90.00
_cell.angle_beta   90.00
_cell.angle_gamma   90.00
#
_symmetry.space_group_name_H-M   'P 1'
#
loop_
_entity.id
_entity.type
_entity.pdbx_description
1 polymer ?
#
loop_
_entity_poly.entity_id
_entity_poly.type
_entity_poly.pdbx_seq_one_letter_code
_entity_poly.pdbx_strand_id
1 'polypeptide(L)' 'MQTRLRAEFDGDRNEDVIGISDYRTDHNTHEILCSECFRPFFADQAAFESISRAIEEGIDNPFLCDGCEAIYDDAEQREH' A
#
# COMPACT_ATOMS: atom_id res chain seq x y z
N MET A 1 25.04 -32.47 16.58
CA MET A 1 23.63 -32.40 17.01
C MET A 1 23.15 -30.97 16.86
N GLN A 2 22.25 -30.78 15.89
CA GLN A 2 21.23 -29.72 15.70
C GLN A 2 21.65 -28.24 15.84
N THR A 3 21.97 -27.58 14.72
CA THR A 3 21.12 -26.60 13.98
C THR A 3 20.68 -25.38 14.80
N ARG A 4 21.46 -24.29 14.70
CA ARG A 4 20.95 -22.93 14.93
C ARG A 4 20.50 -22.36 13.59
N LEU A 5 19.30 -22.77 13.17
CA LEU A 5 18.51 -22.04 12.18
C LEU A 5 18.21 -20.67 12.80
N ARG A 6 18.77 -19.59 12.25
CA ARG A 6 18.39 -18.23 12.65
C ARG A 6 17.99 -17.48 11.40
N ALA A 7 16.69 -17.59 11.14
CA ALA A 7 15.82 -16.65 10.45
C ALA A 7 16.48 -15.91 9.28
N GLU A 8 16.32 -16.49 8.09
CA GLU A 8 15.98 -15.71 6.90
C GLU A 8 14.82 -14.76 7.26
N PHE A 9 15.16 -13.54 7.66
CA PHE A 9 14.25 -12.41 7.58
C PHE A 9 14.17 -12.08 6.09
N ASP A 10 13.09 -12.53 5.45
CA ASP A 10 12.57 -11.96 4.20
C ASP A 10 12.31 -10.46 4.47
N GLY A 11 13.39 -9.67 4.40
CA GLY A 11 13.38 -8.21 4.39
C GLY A 11 13.08 -7.66 3.00
N ASP A 12 12.42 -8.46 2.16
CA ASP A 12 11.91 -8.06 0.86
C ASP A 12 10.38 -7.96 0.91
N ARG A 13 9.84 -7.48 2.04
CA ARG A 13 8.53 -6.83 2.02
C ARG A 13 8.69 -5.43 1.41
N ASN A 14 9.34 -5.35 0.26
CA ASN A 14 9.09 -4.27 -0.67
C ASN A 14 7.74 -4.62 -1.32
N GLU A 15 6.67 -4.58 -0.52
CA GLU A 15 5.33 -4.21 -1.00
C GLU A 15 5.40 -2.74 -1.41
N ASP A 16 6.34 -2.45 -2.29
CA ASP A 16 6.31 -1.34 -3.20
C ASP A 16 4.96 -1.57 -3.87
N VAL A 17 4.00 -0.72 -3.51
CA VAL A 17 2.73 -0.62 -4.18
C VAL A 17 3.07 -0.03 -5.56
N ILE A 18 3.83 -0.81 -6.36
CA ILE A 18 4.41 -0.45 -7.65
C ILE A 18 3.22 -0.43 -8.59
N GLY A 19 2.57 0.71 -8.62
CA GLY A 19 1.49 0.92 -9.54
C GLY A 19 0.48 1.95 -9.11
N ILE A 20 0.62 2.54 -7.92
CA ILE A 20 -0.17 3.72 -7.59
C ILE A 20 0.69 4.97 -7.71
N SER A 21 0.25 5.93 -8.51
CA SER A 21 0.95 7.21 -8.71
C SER A 21 -0.05 8.37 -8.84
N ASP A 22 0.40 9.60 -8.59
CA ASP A 22 -0.45 10.80 -8.75
C ASP A 22 -0.69 11.17 -10.23
N TYR A 23 0.12 10.60 -11.14
CA TYR A 23 0.02 10.81 -12.57
C TYR A 23 -0.37 9.52 -13.30
N ARG A 24 -1.21 9.68 -14.31
CA ARG A 24 -1.69 8.60 -15.17
C ARG A 24 -0.63 8.20 -16.18
N THR A 25 -0.39 6.90 -16.30
CA THR A 25 0.47 6.27 -17.30
C THR A 25 -0.32 5.22 -18.09
N ASP A 26 0.33 4.54 -19.04
CA ASP A 26 -0.29 3.46 -19.81
C ASP A 26 -0.58 2.22 -18.95
N HIS A 27 0.14 2.06 -17.84
CA HIS A 27 0.05 0.91 -16.94
C HIS A 27 -0.99 1.14 -15.83
N ASN A 28 -0.98 2.33 -15.20
CA ASN A 28 -1.95 2.73 -14.19
C ASN A 28 -3.07 3.60 -14.77
N THR A 29 -4.04 2.95 -15.39
CA THR A 29 -5.20 3.63 -15.99
C THR A 29 -6.42 3.71 -15.08
N HIS A 30 -6.41 3.03 -13.93
CA HIS A 30 -7.54 2.98 -13.01
C HIS A 30 -7.46 4.12 -12.00
N GLU A 31 -8.48 4.97 -11.97
CA GLU A 31 -8.55 6.05 -10.98
C GLU A 31 -9.08 5.50 -9.64
N ILE A 32 -8.36 5.81 -8.57
CA ILE A 32 -8.72 5.51 -7.19
C ILE A 32 -8.58 6.77 -6.32
N LEU A 33 -9.29 6.82 -5.19
CA LEU A 33 -9.27 7.95 -4.27
C LEU A 33 -8.64 7.53 -2.96
N CYS A 34 -7.72 8.34 -2.43
CA CYS A 34 -7.18 8.14 -1.09
C CYS A 34 -8.29 8.32 -0.04
N SER A 35 -8.40 7.42 0.93
CA SER A 35 -9.44 7.46 1.97
C SER A 35 -9.37 8.67 2.88
N GLU A 36 -8.16 9.21 3.10
CA GLU A 36 -7.94 10.31 4.04
C GLU A 36 -8.02 11.67 3.35
N CYS A 37 -7.26 11.86 2.27
CA CYS A 37 -7.18 13.16 1.61
C CYS A 37 -8.11 13.30 0.40
N PHE A 38 -8.81 12.24 0.01
CA PHE A 38 -9.75 12.20 -1.13
C PHE A 38 -9.15 12.69 -2.45
N ARG A 39 -7.82 12.64 -2.58
CA ARG A 39 -7.13 13.00 -3.83
C ARG A 39 -7.19 11.84 -4.81
N PRO A 40 -7.33 12.12 -6.12
CA PRO A 40 -7.29 11.11 -7.16
C PRO A 40 -5.85 10.63 -7.38
N PHE A 41 -5.70 9.31 -7.43
CA PHE A 41 -4.48 8.62 -7.79
C PHE A 41 -4.79 7.57 -8.85
N PHE A 42 -3.76 7.16 -9.57
CA PHE A 42 -3.86 6.21 -10.65
C PHE A 42 -3.20 4.91 -10.24
N ALA A 43 -4.00 3.85 -10.21
CA ALA A 43 -3.59 2.48 -9.90
C ALA A 43 -3.49 1.61 -11.16
N ASP A 44 -2.52 0.70 -11.14
CA ASP A 44 -2.47 -0.45 -12.03
C ASP A 44 -3.63 -1.42 -11.78
N GLN A 45 -3.95 -2.24 -12.78
CA GLN A 45 -4.99 -3.26 -12.72
C GLN A 45 -4.86 -4.16 -11.47
N ALA A 46 -3.64 -4.60 -11.14
CA ALA A 46 -3.39 -5.43 -9.96
C ALA A 46 -3.68 -4.72 -8.63
N ALA A 47 -3.26 -3.45 -8.51
CA ALA A 47 -3.51 -2.64 -7.33
C ALA A 47 -5.01 -2.33 -7.19
N PHE A 48 -5.67 -1.99 -8.29
CA PHE A 48 -7.12 -1.76 -8.33
C PHE A 48 -7.91 -3.00 -7.92
N GLU A 49 -7.55 -4.20 -8.41
CA GLU A 49 -8.18 -5.45 -8.01
C GLU A 49 -7.99 -5.75 -6.53
N SER A 50 -6.79 -5.50 -5.99
CA SER A 50 -6.52 -5.69 -4.56
C SER A 50 -7.40 -4.77 -3.70
N ILE A 51 -7.53 -3.50 -4.07
CA ILE A 51 -8.35 -2.51 -3.37
C ILE A 51 -9.84 -2.87 -3.50
N SER A 52 -10.30 -3.19 -4.72
CA SER A 52 -11.68 -3.60 -4.98
C SER A 52 -12.05 -4.81 -4.13
N ARG A 53 -11.17 -5.82 -4.08
CA ARG A 53 -11.37 -7.02 -3.29
C ARG A 53 -11.49 -6.70 -1.80
N ALA A 54 -10.64 -5.85 -1.26
CA ALA A 54 -10.73 -5.44 0.15
C ALA A 54 -12.07 -4.75 0.46
N ILE A 55 -12.54 -3.88 -0.45
CA ILE A 55 -13.86 -3.23 -0.34
C ILE A 55 -14.99 -4.26 -0.38
N GLU A 56 -14.90 -5.25 -1.26
CA GLU A 56 -15.86 -6.37 -1.34
C GLU A 56 -15.86 -7.24 -0.07
N GLU A 57 -14.69 -7.40 0.58
CA GLU A 57 -14.55 -8.09 1.86
C GLU A 57 -15.04 -7.26 3.07
N GLY A 58 -15.55 -6.05 2.82
CA GLY A 58 -16.12 -5.16 3.84
C GLY A 58 -15.07 -4.31 4.57
N ILE A 59 -13.85 -4.25 4.04
CA ILE A 59 -12.80 -3.35 4.51
C ILE A 59 -13.03 -2.00 3.83
N ASP A 60 -13.31 -0.98 4.63
CA ASP A 60 -13.42 0.39 4.12
C ASP A 60 -12.10 0.80 3.44
N ASN A 61 -12.19 1.59 2.36
CA ASN A 61 -11.16 1.74 1.35
C ASN A 61 -9.72 1.71 1.94
N PRO A 62 -8.93 0.64 1.73
CA PRO A 62 -7.64 0.48 2.39
C PRO A 62 -6.55 1.36 1.77
N PHE A 63 -6.86 2.09 0.70
CA PHE A 63 -5.87 2.88 -0.01
C PHE A 63 -5.59 4.21 0.71
N LEU A 64 -4.33 4.35 1.14
CA LEU A 64 -3.74 5.58 1.63
C LEU A 64 -2.67 6.02 0.64
N CYS A 65 -2.59 7.31 0.35
CA CYS A 65 -1.49 7.83 -0.44
C CYS A 65 -0.23 7.92 0.41
N ASP A 66 0.94 7.88 -0.23
CA ASP A 66 2.27 8.01 0.41
C ASP A 66 2.35 9.15 1.44
N GLY A 67 1.81 10.33 1.10
CA GLY A 67 1.80 11.46 2.02
C GLY A 67 0.90 11.30 3.24
N CYS A 68 -0.11 10.42 3.20
CA CYS A 68 -0.93 10.05 4.35
C CYS A 68 -0.26 8.91 5.12
N GLU A 69 0.24 7.88 4.44
CA GLU A 69 1.01 6.79 5.07
C GLU A 69 2.19 7.33 5.88
N ALA A 70 2.97 8.27 5.33
CA ALA A 70 4.11 8.87 6.02
C ALA A 70 3.74 9.61 7.31
N ILE A 71 2.52 10.16 7.41
CA ILE A 71 2.03 10.80 8.63
C ILE A 71 1.66 9.76 9.69
N TYR A 72 1.08 8.64 9.27
CA TYR A 72 0.76 7.53 10.17
C TYR A 72 2.02 6.82 10.68
N ASP A 73 3.03 6.61 9.82
CA ASP A 73 4.29 5.99 10.20
C ASP A 73 5.12 6.85 11.18
N ASP A 74 5.20 8.17 10.94
CA ASP A 74 5.92 9.09 11.85
C ASP A 74 5.27 9.17 13.24
N ALA A 75 3.94 9.03 13.33
CA ALA A 75 3.23 9.04 14.60
C ALA A 75 3.58 7.84 15.50
N GLU A 76 3.81 6.65 14.91
CA GLU A 76 4.13 5.43 15.66
C GLU A 76 5.57 5.45 16.22
N GLN A 77 6.49 6.12 15.54
CA GLN A 77 7.92 6.21 15.93
C GLN A 77 8.19 7.10 17.15
N ARG A 78 7.25 7.96 17.56
CA ARG A 78 7.45 8.89 18.69
C ARG A 78 7.06 8.31 20.05
N GLU A 79 6.55 7.09 20.07
CA GLU A 79 6.06 6.43 21.28
C GLU A 79 7.07 5.43 21.89
N HIS A 80 8.27 5.31 21.32
CA HIS A 80 9.32 4.37 21.78
C HIS A 80 10.56 5.06 22.37
#